data_AF-A0A9N9HJF4-F1
#
_entry.id   AF-A0A9N9HJF4-F1
#
_cell.length_a   1.000
_cell.length_b   1.000
_cell.length_c   1.000
_cell.angle_alpha   90.00
_cell.angle_beta   90.00
_cell.angle_gamma   90.00
#
_symmetry.space_group_name_H-M   'P 1'
#
loop_
_entity.id
_entity.type
_entity.pdbx_description
1 polymer ?
#
loop_
_entity_poly.entity_id
_entity_poly.type
_entity_poly.pdbx_seq_one_letter_code
_entity_poly.pdbx_strand_id
1 'polypeptide(L)'
;MIAIQLDRKRVAKSLNCNFEGGDPSTFIFYMTPVKEYGFDHIILIGEQYAGILFLDCYGRVFEWGSMCNVLRVIGDFWSEVKKESRTTRIFWGLEFDGTIDEYEDV
;
A
#
# COMPACT_ATOMS: atom_id res chain seq x y z
N MET A 1 5.58 -9.85 9.76
CA MET A 1 5.56 -11.19 9.13
C MET A 1 4.11 -11.60 8.92
N ILE A 2 3.53 -11.40 7.72
CA ILE A 2 2.28 -12.10 7.38
C ILE A 2 2.66 -13.55 7.09
N ALA A 3 2.18 -14.44 7.94
CA ALA A 3 2.27 -15.88 7.74
C ALA A 3 1.44 -16.28 6.51
N ILE A 4 2.01 -17.12 5.65
CA ILE A 4 1.33 -17.90 4.59
C ILE A 4 0.73 -17.08 3.41
N GLN A 5 1.09 -17.48 2.18
CA GLN A 5 0.63 -16.86 0.93
C GLN A 5 -0.90 -16.80 0.77
N LEU A 6 -1.62 -17.75 1.36
CA LEU A 6 -3.08 -17.80 1.37
C LEU A 6 -3.69 -16.64 2.15
N ASP A 7 -3.07 -16.23 3.26
CA ASP A 7 -3.57 -15.11 4.06
C ASP A 7 -3.39 -13.80 3.32
N ARG A 8 -2.26 -13.62 2.62
CA ARG A 8 -2.04 -12.46 1.73
C ARG A 8 -3.10 -12.36 0.63
N LYS A 9 -3.39 -13.49 -0.05
CA LYS A 9 -4.46 -13.57 -1.08
C LYS A 9 -5.83 -13.22 -0.50
N ARG A 10 -6.15 -13.76 0.68
CA ARG A 10 -7.43 -13.50 1.36
C ARG A 10 -7.56 -12.03 1.73
N VAL A 11 -6.50 -11.41 2.26
CA VAL A 11 -6.45 -9.99 2.60
C VAL A 11 -6.62 -9.13 1.34
N ALA A 12 -5.85 -9.36 0.28
CA ALA A 12 -5.98 -8.62 -0.97
C ALA A 12 -7.40 -8.70 -1.57
N LYS A 13 -7.99 -9.90 -1.60
CA LYS A 13 -9.38 -10.11 -2.03
C LYS A 13 -10.36 -9.36 -1.13
N SER A 14 -10.18 -9.42 0.19
CA SER A 14 -11.01 -8.72 1.15
C SER A 14 -10.92 -7.21 1.01
N LEU A 15 -9.87 -6.68 0.36
CA LEU A 15 -9.62 -5.27 0.07
C LEU A 15 -10.00 -4.87 -1.37
N ASN A 16 -10.39 -5.82 -2.23
CA ASN A 16 -10.68 -5.59 -3.66
C ASN A 16 -9.47 -4.99 -4.41
N CYS A 17 -8.26 -5.39 -4.02
CA CYS A 17 -7.01 -4.98 -4.67
C CYS A 17 -6.54 -6.07 -5.62
N ASN A 18 -5.92 -5.66 -6.74
CA ASN A 18 -5.22 -6.59 -7.61
C ASN A 18 -3.96 -7.09 -6.90
N PHE A 19 -3.74 -8.40 -6.95
CA PHE A 19 -2.64 -9.10 -6.30
C PHE A 19 -2.06 -10.11 -7.28
N GLU A 20 -0.81 -9.94 -7.68
CA GLU A 20 -0.16 -10.84 -8.64
C GLU A 20 0.53 -12.03 -7.95
N GLY A 21 0.70 -11.99 -6.63
CA GLY A 21 1.51 -12.99 -5.93
C GLY A 21 2.94 -12.51 -5.74
N GLY A 22 3.87 -13.46 -5.68
CA GLY A 22 5.29 -13.16 -5.52
C GLY A 22 5.85 -13.46 -4.14
N ASP A 23 7.15 -13.78 -4.14
CA ASP A 23 7.96 -13.93 -2.94
C ASP A 23 8.31 -12.53 -2.40
N PRO A 24 7.92 -12.17 -1.17
CA PRO A 24 8.29 -10.91 -0.52
C PRO A 24 9.75 -10.46 -0.71
N SER A 25 10.70 -11.39 -0.81
CA SER A 25 12.10 -11.04 -1.01
C SER A 25 12.41 -10.43 -2.37
N THR A 26 11.58 -10.66 -3.41
CA THR A 26 11.86 -10.16 -4.77
C THR A 26 11.62 -8.65 -4.89
N PHE A 27 10.78 -8.07 -4.02
CA PHE A 27 10.42 -6.65 -4.03
C PHE A 27 10.95 -5.88 -2.81
N ILE A 28 11.99 -6.40 -2.15
CA ILE A 28 12.60 -5.74 -0.99
C ILE A 28 13.23 -4.37 -1.34
N PHE A 29 13.59 -4.16 -2.62
CA PHE A 29 14.15 -2.89 -3.08
C PHE A 29 13.13 -1.74 -3.03
N TYR A 30 11.83 -2.05 -2.99
CA TYR A 30 10.77 -1.06 -2.77
C TYR A 30 10.62 -0.64 -1.30
N MET A 31 11.36 -1.25 -0.36
CA MET A 31 11.35 -0.80 1.04
C MET A 31 12.05 0.55 1.22
N THR A 32 13.08 0.86 0.43
CA THR A 32 13.79 2.14 0.53
C THR A 32 12.87 3.32 0.21
N PRO A 33 12.16 3.35 -0.93
CA PRO A 33 11.18 4.41 -1.20
C PRO A 33 10.07 4.50 -0.16
N VAL A 34 9.54 3.36 0.30
CA VAL A 34 8.48 3.35 1.32
C VAL A 34 8.95 3.95 2.64
N LYS A 35 10.22 3.76 3.00
CA LYS A 35 10.81 4.38 4.19
C LYS A 35 10.89 5.90 4.07
N GLU A 36 11.08 6.44 2.87
CA GLU A 36 11.12 7.90 2.64
C GLU A 36 9.77 8.57 2.95
N TYR A 37 8.66 7.82 2.86
CA TYR A 37 7.35 8.28 3.32
C TYR A 37 7.15 8.16 4.86
N GLY A 38 8.19 7.84 5.61
CA GLY A 38 8.14 7.78 7.08
C GLY A 38 7.61 6.45 7.65
N PHE A 39 7.49 5.40 6.84
CA PHE A 39 7.10 4.08 7.34
C PHE A 39 8.32 3.30 7.85
N ASP A 40 8.44 3.15 9.18
CA ASP A 40 9.46 2.30 9.79
C ASP A 40 9.13 0.81 9.73
N HIS A 41 7.83 0.49 9.80
CA HIS A 41 7.33 -0.88 9.84
C HIS A 41 6.07 -1.00 9.00
N ILE A 42 6.10 -1.94 8.06
CA ILE A 42 4.95 -2.29 7.22
C ILE A 42 4.69 -3.78 7.24
N ILE A 43 3.46 -4.12 6.91
CA ILE A 43 3.01 -5.48 6.71
C ILE A 43 2.76 -5.66 5.21
N LEU A 44 3.70 -6.29 4.53
CA LEU A 44 3.66 -6.47 3.09
C LEU A 44 2.58 -7.47 2.67
N ILE A 45 1.63 -7.02 1.84
CA ILE A 45 0.58 -7.87 1.28
C ILE A 45 1.10 -8.52 0.00
N GLY A 46 1.70 -7.77 -0.91
CA GLY A 46 2.25 -8.32 -2.15
C GLY A 46 2.75 -7.27 -3.13
N GLU A 47 3.17 -7.76 -4.29
CA GLU A 47 3.61 -6.94 -5.43
C GLU A 47 2.42 -6.59 -6.34
N GLN A 48 2.56 -5.45 -7.01
CA GLN A 48 1.74 -5.04 -8.14
C GLN A 48 2.65 -4.65 -9.31
N TYR A 49 2.05 -4.41 -10.47
CA TYR A 49 2.79 -3.90 -11.63
C TYR A 49 3.54 -2.61 -11.28
N ALA A 50 4.87 -2.70 -11.24
CA ALA A 50 5.77 -1.61 -10.88
C ALA A 50 5.45 -0.99 -9.50
N GLY A 51 5.18 -1.83 -8.48
CA GLY A 51 4.78 -1.33 -7.17
C GLY A 51 4.55 -2.39 -6.10
N ILE A 52 4.12 -1.96 -4.92
CA ILE A 52 3.77 -2.85 -3.80
C ILE A 52 2.47 -2.45 -3.13
N LEU A 53 1.80 -3.44 -2.55
CA LEU A 53 0.63 -3.31 -1.70
C LEU A 53 1.00 -3.70 -0.27
N PHE A 54 0.76 -2.82 0.69
CA PHE A 54 1.09 -3.06 2.09
C PHE A 54 0.06 -2.45 3.05
N LEU A 55 0.11 -2.92 4.30
CA LEU A 55 -0.60 -2.36 5.43
C LEU A 55 0.40 -1.66 6.34
N ASP A 56 0.00 -0.54 6.93
CA ASP A 56 0.71 -0.01 8.09
C ASP A 56 0.28 -0.70 9.39
N CYS A 57 0.90 -0.33 10.50
CA CYS A 57 0.60 -0.88 11.81
C CYS A 57 -0.79 -0.49 12.35
N TYR A 58 -1.46 0.47 11.72
CA TYR A 58 -2.81 0.93 12.06
C TYR A 58 -3.88 0.23 11.20
N GLY A 59 -3.49 -0.59 10.22
CA GLY A 59 -4.40 -1.28 9.31
C GLY A 59 -4.81 -0.48 8.09
N ARG A 60 -4.20 0.69 7.86
CA ARG A 60 -4.39 1.45 6.62
C ARG A 60 -3.67 0.73 5.49
N VAL A 61 -4.33 0.64 4.35
CA VAL A 61 -3.87 -0.04 3.15
C VAL A 61 -3.32 0.98 2.17
N PHE A 62 -2.10 0.73 1.70
CA PHE A 62 -1.40 1.59 0.76
C PHE A 62 -0.95 0.81 -0.47
N GLU A 63 -1.07 1.47 -1.61
CA GLU A 63 -0.49 1.06 -2.89
C GLU A 63 0.59 2.06 -3.26
N TRP A 64 1.83 1.57 -3.40
CA TRP A 64 2.97 2.38 -3.84
C TRP A 64 3.33 2.02 -5.27
N GLY A 65 3.39 3.02 -6.15
CA GLY A 65 3.78 2.84 -7.55
C GLY A 65 5.11 3.51 -7.88
N SER A 66 6.08 2.75 -8.40
CA SER A 66 7.41 3.24 -8.76
C SER A 66 7.41 4.15 -9.98
N MET A 67 6.37 4.13 -10.81
CA MET A 67 6.28 4.96 -12.01
C MET A 67 6.04 6.43 -11.68
N CYS A 68 5.26 6.69 -10.64
CA CYS A 68 4.89 8.05 -10.25
C CYS A 68 5.56 8.49 -8.94
N ASN A 69 6.17 7.56 -8.18
CA ASN A 69 6.60 7.82 -6.81
C ASN A 69 5.49 8.48 -6.00
N VAL A 70 4.34 7.81 -5.95
CA VAL A 70 3.16 8.24 -5.21
C VAL A 70 2.63 7.06 -4.41
N LEU A 71 2.21 7.33 -3.17
CA LEU A 71 1.43 6.41 -2.36
C LEU A 71 -0.05 6.72 -2.50
N ARG A 72 -0.85 5.72 -2.76
CA ARG A 72 -2.31 5.82 -2.77
C ARG A 72 -2.89 5.18 -1.52
N VAL A 73 -3.75 5.90 -0.80
CA VAL A 73 -4.49 5.39 0.35
C VAL A 73 -5.74 4.66 -0.14
N ILE A 74 -5.75 3.34 -0.02
CA ILE A 74 -6.87 2.51 -0.49
C ILE A 74 -8.02 2.48 0.54
N GLY A 75 -7.68 2.48 1.83
CA GLY A 75 -8.66 2.45 2.91
C GLY A 75 -8.11 1.81 4.18
N ASP A 76 -9.01 1.36 5.06
CA ASP A 76 -8.67 0.75 6.35
C ASP A 76 -9.24 -0.68 6.42
N PHE A 77 -8.36 -1.65 6.68
CA PHE A 77 -8.69 -3.06 6.82
C PHE A 77 -9.63 -3.35 8.00
N TRP A 78 -9.54 -2.57 9.08
CA TRP A 78 -10.34 -2.76 10.29
C TRP A 78 -11.68 -2.03 10.25
N SER A 79 -11.90 -1.16 9.27
CA SER A 79 -13.14 -0.40 9.17
C SER A 79 -14.33 -1.32 8.80
N GLU A 80 -15.31 -1.43 9.71
CA GLU A 80 -16.57 -2.17 9.48
C GLU A 80 -17.52 -1.43 8.53
N VAL A 81 -17.19 -0.19 8.16
CA VAL A 81 -17.96 0.63 7.22
C VAL A 81 -17.88 -0.03 5.85
N LYS A 82 -19.01 -0.56 5.39
CA LYS A 82 -19.16 -1.16 4.07
C LYS A 82 -18.49 -0.28 3.02
N LYS A 83 -17.68 -0.92 2.19
CA LYS A 83 -16.99 -0.42 1.00
C LYS A 83 -17.94 0.17 -0.06
N GLU A 84 -18.75 1.14 0.30
CA GLU A 84 -19.45 1.99 -0.66
C GLU A 84 -18.42 2.94 -1.25
N SER A 85 -17.68 2.43 -2.25
CA SER A 85 -17.16 3.15 -3.42
C SER A 85 -16.62 4.56 -3.20
N ARG A 86 -15.97 4.81 -2.07
CA ARG A 86 -15.01 5.89 -1.94
C ARG A 86 -13.68 5.20 -1.80
N THR A 87 -13.18 4.70 -2.93
CA THR A 87 -11.73 4.74 -3.15
C THR A 87 -11.33 6.17 -2.82
N THR A 88 -10.86 6.39 -1.59
CA THR A 88 -10.25 7.65 -1.22
C THR A 88 -9.20 7.90 -2.28
N ARG A 89 -9.40 8.95 -3.07
CA ARG A 89 -8.44 9.34 -4.08
C ARG A 89 -7.35 10.18 -3.43
N ILE A 90 -6.98 9.78 -2.22
CA ILE A 90 -5.97 10.44 -1.43
C ILE A 90 -4.64 9.85 -1.86
N PHE A 91 -3.78 10.73 -2.30
CA PHE A 91 -2.45 10.43 -2.75
C PHE A 91 -1.46 11.19 -1.88
N TRP A 92 -0.34 10.55 -1.58
CA TRP A 92 0.80 11.14 -0.91
C TRP A 92 1.96 11.22 -1.90
N GLY A 93 2.34 12.45 -2.23
CA GLY A 93 3.53 12.77 -3.00
C GLY A 93 4.72 12.97 -2.08
N LEU A 94 5.91 12.59 -2.54
CA LEU A 94 7.16 12.87 -1.81
C LEU A 94 7.94 13.93 -2.57
N GLU A 95 8.14 15.08 -1.92
CA GLU A 95 8.92 16.19 -2.46
C GLU A 95 10.42 15.97 -2.25
N PHE A 96 11.24 16.71 -3.00
CA PHE A 96 12.70 16.58 -2.95
C PHE A 96 13.32 16.89 -1.58
N ASP A 97 12.65 17.68 -0.75
CA ASP A 97 13.09 18.02 0.61
C ASP A 97 12.62 17.02 1.67
N GLY A 98 11.91 15.96 1.26
CA GLY A 98 11.34 14.94 2.13
C GLY A 98 9.96 15.30 2.70
N THR A 99 9.37 16.41 2.28
CA THR A 99 7.98 16.75 2.63
C THR A 99 7.02 15.79 1.94
N ILE A 100 5.98 15.37 2.67
CA ILE A 100 4.90 14.54 2.14
C ILE A 100 3.66 15.40 1.98
N ASP A 101 3.21 15.57 0.74
CA ASP A 101 1.99 16.31 0.43
C ASP A 101 0.83 15.37 0.18
N GLU A 102 -0.29 15.65 0.85
CA GLU A 102 -1.56 14.94 0.67
C GLU A 102 -2.45 15.69 -0.32
N TYR A 103 -2.97 14.99 -1.34
CA TYR A 103 -3.88 15.56 -2.31
C TYR A 103 -4.98 14.59 -2.74
N GLU A 104 -6.12 15.15 -3.12
CA GLU A 104 -7.27 14.43 -3.67
C GLU A 104 -7.32 14.58 -5.20
N ASP A 105 -7.52 13.48 -5.93
CA ASP A 105 -7.74 13.53 -7.38
C ASP A 105 -9.18 13.99 -7.68
N VAL A 106 -9.29 15.24 -8.14
CA VAL A 106 -10.53 16.02 -8.38
C VAL A 106 -11.35 15.46 -9.54
#